data_AF-A0A4Q7ZNB2-F1
#
_entry.id   AF-A0A4Q7ZNB2-F1
#
_cell.length_a   1.000
_cell.length_b   1.000
_cell.length_c   1.000
_cell.angle_alpha   90.00
_cell.angle_beta   90.00
_cell.angle_gamma   90.00
#
_symmetry.space_group_name_H-M   'P 1'
#
loop_
_entity.id
_entity.type
_entity.pdbx_description
1 polymer ?
#
loop_
_entity_poly.entity_id
_entity_poly.type
_entity_poly.pdbx_seq_one_letter_code
_entity_poly.pdbx_strand_id
1 'polypeptide(L)'
;MTGSAYGQAVHRHGQAWMAVPAVIAVLLTTGLDMRASPAKADWRNINAGQAAVGSPTNGTSWRPSIAGRGRFVAFISNASNLVAGDTNASSDVFIRDLVRGTIRRINITSAGHQSQGLIDDSSISDDGRYVAFTSAASDLVPGDTNNEVDVFVRDLTRGRTQRVSVSSTGQQSSGGILNLSISGNGRYVAFDTPAALVPEDRNGQYDGYVRDMVRRVTRRVHAAAAGQEDLGNILGRDPAVSDNGRFITFVSRAGLVPDDTNGRADVYVRDVTRGTIKLVSLSSTGTQGNDLSVLPVINDNGRYVVFSSDASNLVPGDTNGNTDVFLRDLVRKTTRRVSLSRAGLQGNADSEWPVVAGNGRYVVFLSYASNMVPGDTNGESDLFVRDLTRNTISRINLSNSGRQANAQTYDAKISDDGRYVAFYSEASNLVPGDTNGAGDVFVRDLIRRTTRLISVGRRG
;
A
#
# COMPACT_ATOMS: atom_id res chain seq x y z
N MET A 1 -65.74 18.03 -38.30
CA MET A 1 -65.26 19.41 -38.48
C MET A 1 -63.78 19.30 -38.88
N THR A 2 -63.49 19.02 -40.16
CA THR A 2 -63.16 19.99 -41.24
C THR A 2 -61.94 20.85 -40.89
N GLY A 3 -60.81 20.88 -41.60
CA GLY A 3 -60.33 20.32 -42.88
C GLY A 3 -58.81 20.59 -42.97
N SER A 4 -58.00 19.75 -43.65
CA SER A 4 -57.59 19.83 -45.08
C SER A 4 -56.69 21.04 -45.40
N ALA A 5 -55.61 21.00 -46.18
CA ALA A 5 -54.91 19.98 -46.96
C ALA A 5 -53.71 20.64 -47.71
N TYR A 6 -52.98 19.83 -48.51
CA TYR A 6 -52.06 20.13 -49.63
C TYR A 6 -50.56 20.26 -49.30
N GLY A 7 -49.63 19.54 -49.96
CA GLY A 7 -49.76 18.65 -51.11
C GLY A 7 -48.43 17.92 -51.41
N GLN A 8 -48.56 16.74 -52.01
CA GLN A 8 -47.50 15.81 -52.43
C GLN A 8 -46.88 16.17 -53.79
N ALA A 9 -45.77 15.46 -54.09
CA ALA A 9 -45.44 14.78 -55.37
C ALA A 9 -44.21 15.33 -56.12
N VAL A 10 -43.35 14.60 -56.85
CA VAL A 10 -42.94 13.18 -57.03
C VAL A 10 -41.88 13.19 -58.18
N HIS A 11 -41.11 12.10 -58.36
CA HIS A 11 -40.34 11.69 -59.57
C HIS A 11 -38.93 12.29 -59.79
N ARG A 12 -37.94 11.60 -60.37
CA ARG A 12 -37.64 10.18 -60.68
C ARG A 12 -36.16 10.11 -61.11
N HIS A 13 -35.59 8.91 -60.97
CA HIS A 13 -34.37 8.34 -61.56
C HIS A 13 -33.67 9.00 -62.77
N GLY A 14 -32.33 8.94 -62.76
CA GLY A 14 -31.49 8.95 -63.95
C GLY A 14 -30.00 8.65 -63.63
N GLN A 15 -29.48 7.52 -64.12
CA GLN A 15 -28.09 7.06 -63.99
C GLN A 15 -27.22 7.44 -65.20
N ALA A 16 -25.89 7.42 -64.96
CA ALA A 16 -24.74 7.33 -65.90
C ALA A 16 -24.44 8.57 -66.76
N TRP A 17 -23.19 9.00 -67.02
CA TRP A 17 -22.06 8.26 -67.61
C TRP A 17 -20.66 8.83 -67.21
N MET A 18 -19.64 7.97 -67.40
CA MET A 18 -18.20 8.20 -67.23
C MET A 18 -17.58 9.14 -68.29
N ALA A 19 -16.48 9.84 -67.92
CA ALA A 19 -15.33 10.09 -68.79
C ALA A 19 -14.10 10.58 -67.99
N VAL A 20 -12.94 9.94 -68.21
CA VAL A 20 -11.57 10.42 -67.90
C VAL A 20 -10.84 10.49 -69.25
N PRO A 21 -9.93 11.47 -69.47
CA PRO A 21 -8.54 11.07 -69.73
C PRO A 21 -7.42 12.03 -69.24
N ALA A 22 -6.29 11.41 -68.90
CA ALA A 22 -4.87 11.75 -69.19
C ALA A 22 -4.13 12.97 -68.57
N VAL A 23 -3.37 12.66 -67.51
CA VAL A 23 -1.91 12.86 -67.24
C VAL A 23 -1.09 13.90 -68.02
N ILE A 24 -0.45 14.84 -67.27
CA ILE A 24 1.00 15.19 -67.34
C ILE A 24 1.50 15.47 -65.90
N ALA A 25 2.67 14.93 -65.54
CA ALA A 25 3.36 15.06 -64.25
C ALA A 25 4.52 16.07 -64.33
N VAL A 26 4.85 16.78 -63.23
CA VAL A 26 6.22 17.05 -62.72
C VAL A 26 6.14 17.44 -61.23
N LEU A 27 7.15 16.97 -60.47
CA LEU A 27 7.41 17.02 -59.03
C LEU A 27 7.41 18.41 -58.36
N LEU A 28 7.05 18.44 -57.06
CA LEU A 28 7.94 18.93 -55.99
C LEU A 28 7.53 18.34 -54.64
N THR A 29 8.56 17.89 -53.92
CA THR A 29 8.56 17.05 -52.73
C THR A 29 8.42 17.85 -51.44
N THR A 30 7.58 17.41 -50.50
CA THR A 30 7.89 17.37 -49.06
C THR A 30 7.06 16.26 -48.42
N GLY A 31 7.72 15.15 -48.07
CA GLY A 31 7.09 14.01 -47.41
C GLY A 31 6.83 14.30 -45.93
N LEU A 32 5.62 13.95 -45.47
CA LEU A 32 5.32 13.70 -44.06
C LEU A 32 4.50 12.40 -44.02
N ASP A 33 5.22 11.29 -43.92
CA ASP A 33 4.66 9.97 -43.74
C ASP A 33 4.29 9.79 -42.25
N MET A 34 3.02 9.98 -41.90
CA MET A 34 2.50 9.71 -40.56
C MET A 34 2.24 8.21 -40.38
N ARG A 35 3.30 7.41 -40.26
CA ARG A 35 3.24 6.06 -39.66
C ARG A 35 4.52 5.71 -38.92
N ALA A 36 4.71 6.32 -37.75
CA ALA A 36 5.62 5.78 -36.75
C ALA A 36 4.80 5.11 -35.64
N SER A 37 4.92 3.78 -35.52
CA SER A 37 4.52 3.07 -34.30
C SER A 37 5.32 3.62 -33.12
N PRO A 38 4.73 3.85 -31.94
CA PRO A 38 5.53 4.27 -30.79
C PRO A 38 6.47 3.11 -30.43
N ALA A 39 7.77 3.36 -30.55
CA ALA A 39 8.81 2.46 -30.11
C ALA A 39 8.54 2.07 -28.64
N LYS A 40 8.50 0.76 -28.36
CA LYS A 40 8.64 0.24 -27.00
C LYS A 40 9.99 0.72 -26.48
N ALA A 41 9.98 1.68 -25.56
CA ALA A 41 11.18 2.01 -24.80
C ALA A 41 11.58 0.78 -23.97
N ASP A 42 12.62 0.06 -24.42
CA ASP A 42 13.22 -1.05 -23.68
C ASP A 42 14.19 -0.45 -22.64
N TRP A 43 13.71 -0.31 -21.42
CA TRP A 43 14.38 0.33 -20.28
C TRP A 43 15.49 -0.54 -19.66
N ARG A 44 15.91 -1.61 -20.35
CA ARG A 44 16.91 -2.56 -19.84
C ARG A 44 18.33 -2.00 -19.76
N ASN A 45 18.63 -0.89 -20.43
CA ASN A 45 19.99 -0.33 -20.54
C ASN A 45 20.06 1.18 -20.22
N ILE A 46 19.75 1.58 -18.98
CA ILE A 46 20.28 2.85 -18.47
C ILE A 46 21.40 2.51 -17.49
N ASN A 47 22.62 2.45 -18.03
CA ASN A 47 23.84 2.45 -17.23
C ASN A 47 23.91 3.72 -16.37
N ALA A 48 24.48 3.56 -15.19
CA ALA A 48 24.77 4.62 -14.24
C ALA A 48 25.53 5.78 -14.90
N GLY A 49 24.82 6.88 -15.14
CA GLY A 49 25.37 8.09 -15.74
C GLY A 49 24.26 9.11 -15.97
N GLN A 50 24.05 10.00 -14.99
CA GLN A 50 23.30 11.26 -15.09
C GLN A 50 22.07 11.26 -16.04
N ALA A 51 21.06 10.46 -15.73
CA ALA A 51 19.71 10.90 -16.09
C ALA A 51 19.36 12.01 -15.09
N ALA A 52 19.18 13.25 -15.55
CA ALA A 52 18.75 14.36 -14.71
C ALA A 52 17.53 13.90 -13.88
N VAL A 53 17.79 13.67 -12.60
CA VAL A 53 16.80 13.38 -11.58
C VAL A 53 16.00 14.68 -11.44
N GLY A 54 14.67 14.61 -11.32
CA GLY A 54 13.91 15.81 -10.95
C GLY A 54 14.49 16.39 -9.66
N SER A 55 14.35 17.70 -9.44
CA SER A 55 14.85 18.29 -8.19
C SER A 55 14.26 17.56 -6.99
N PRO A 56 15.06 17.30 -5.92
CA PRO A 56 14.54 16.80 -4.66
C PRO A 56 13.36 17.64 -4.17
N THR A 57 12.49 17.03 -3.38
CA THR A 57 11.37 17.75 -2.77
C THR A 57 11.86 18.86 -1.87
N ASN A 58 11.09 19.94 -1.76
CA ASN A 58 11.33 21.01 -0.78
C ASN A 58 10.64 20.73 0.58
N GLY A 59 10.25 19.48 0.82
CA GLY A 59 9.55 19.02 2.01
C GLY A 59 9.71 17.50 2.17
N THR A 60 9.30 17.00 3.32
CA THR A 60 9.38 15.58 3.68
C THR A 60 8.36 14.77 2.86
N SER A 61 8.73 13.56 2.49
CA SER A 61 7.84 12.54 1.92
C SER A 61 7.92 11.27 2.75
N TRP A 62 6.79 10.65 3.11
CA TRP A 62 6.73 9.51 4.04
C TRP A 62 5.62 8.52 3.68
N ARG A 63 5.53 7.41 4.45
CA ARG A 63 4.53 6.34 4.31
C ARG A 63 4.31 5.87 2.86
N PRO A 64 5.33 5.28 2.22
CA PRO A 64 5.15 4.75 0.89
C PRO A 64 4.23 3.52 0.88
N SER A 65 3.54 3.32 -0.24
CA SER A 65 2.82 2.11 -0.59
C SER A 65 3.11 1.74 -2.04
N ILE A 66 3.33 0.47 -2.34
CA ILE A 66 3.83 0.02 -3.66
C ILE A 66 2.87 -0.99 -4.29
N ALA A 67 2.53 -0.77 -5.56
CA ALA A 67 1.70 -1.69 -6.33
C ALA A 67 2.44 -3.00 -6.62
N GLY A 68 1.72 -4.07 -6.92
CA GLY A 68 2.19 -5.46 -6.89
C GLY A 68 3.35 -5.83 -7.81
N ARG A 69 3.54 -5.08 -8.89
CA ARG A 69 4.70 -5.21 -9.82
C ARG A 69 5.76 -4.13 -9.63
N GLY A 70 5.63 -3.30 -8.60
CA GLY A 70 6.50 -2.18 -8.28
C GLY A 70 6.47 -1.04 -9.29
N ARG A 71 5.44 -0.96 -10.13
CA ARG A 71 5.33 0.11 -11.14
C ARG A 71 4.88 1.44 -10.53
N PHE A 72 3.92 1.39 -9.63
CA PHE A 72 3.34 2.57 -9.01
C PHE A 72 3.71 2.61 -7.54
N VAL A 73 4.09 3.80 -7.06
CA VAL A 73 4.34 4.05 -5.64
C VAL A 73 3.45 5.21 -5.21
N ALA A 74 2.55 4.96 -4.27
CA ALA A 74 1.84 6.00 -3.54
C ALA A 74 2.67 6.45 -2.33
N PHE A 75 2.59 7.72 -1.95
CA PHE A 75 3.25 8.25 -0.75
C PHE A 75 2.61 9.57 -0.33
N ILE A 76 2.85 9.99 0.90
CA ILE A 76 2.40 11.27 1.44
C ILE A 76 3.56 12.26 1.40
N SER A 77 3.30 13.53 1.08
CA SER A 77 4.31 14.57 1.19
C SER A 77 3.71 15.93 1.51
N ASN A 78 4.45 16.76 2.23
CA ASN A 78 4.15 18.18 2.44
C ASN A 78 4.92 19.10 1.47
N ALA A 79 5.59 18.55 0.46
CA ALA A 79 6.38 19.30 -0.49
C ALA A 79 5.50 19.98 -1.55
N SER A 80 5.70 21.28 -1.75
CA SER A 80 4.95 22.08 -2.73
C SER A 80 5.51 22.01 -4.16
N ASN A 81 6.60 21.28 -4.39
CA ASN A 81 7.25 21.19 -5.71
C ASN A 81 7.11 19.82 -6.40
N LEU A 82 6.27 18.91 -5.87
CA LEU A 82 6.01 17.61 -6.49
C LEU A 82 5.15 17.70 -7.76
N VAL A 83 4.15 18.57 -7.75
CA VAL A 83 3.27 18.87 -8.88
C VAL A 83 3.08 20.37 -9.05
N ALA A 84 2.85 20.82 -10.27
CA ALA A 84 2.52 22.23 -10.52
C ALA A 84 1.20 22.62 -9.85
N GLY A 85 1.11 23.85 -9.35
CA GLY A 85 -0.08 24.35 -8.67
C GLY A 85 -0.26 23.80 -7.27
N ASP A 86 0.80 23.32 -6.62
CA ASP A 86 0.76 23.01 -5.20
C ASP A 86 0.83 24.27 -4.31
N THR A 87 -0.29 24.64 -3.68
CA THR A 87 -0.44 25.93 -3.01
C THR A 87 -1.13 25.86 -1.64
N ASN A 88 -1.58 24.68 -1.21
CA ASN A 88 -2.40 24.53 0.01
C ASN A 88 -1.55 24.38 1.30
N ALA A 89 -0.22 24.32 1.18
CA ALA A 89 0.71 24.09 2.29
C ALA A 89 0.33 22.90 3.19
N SER A 90 -0.40 21.92 2.66
CA SER A 90 -0.92 20.75 3.37
C SER A 90 -0.21 19.49 2.88
N SER A 91 -0.25 18.41 3.67
CA SER A 91 0.18 17.11 3.18
C SER A 91 -0.80 16.57 2.14
N ASP A 92 -0.26 16.02 1.06
CA ASP A 92 -1.02 15.44 -0.04
C ASP A 92 -0.58 14.00 -0.31
N VAL A 93 -1.48 13.21 -0.88
CA VAL A 93 -1.17 11.87 -1.40
C VAL A 93 -0.74 11.99 -2.86
N PHE A 94 0.42 11.45 -3.18
CA PHE A 94 0.96 11.39 -4.54
C PHE A 94 1.09 9.95 -5.02
N ILE A 95 0.98 9.75 -6.34
CA ILE A 95 1.37 8.50 -7.01
C ILE A 95 2.43 8.78 -8.06
N ARG A 96 3.51 7.98 -8.04
CA ARG A 96 4.58 7.98 -9.04
C ARG A 96 4.48 6.75 -9.93
N ASP A 97 4.42 6.96 -11.26
CA ASP A 97 4.61 5.88 -12.26
C ASP A 97 6.12 5.76 -12.53
N LEU A 98 6.74 4.67 -12.06
CA LEU A 98 8.18 4.46 -12.20
C LEU A 98 8.62 4.12 -13.64
N VAL A 99 7.67 3.72 -14.50
CA VAL A 99 7.92 3.46 -15.92
C VAL A 99 7.85 4.75 -16.73
N ARG A 100 6.83 5.57 -16.49
CA ARG A 100 6.65 6.84 -17.22
C ARG A 100 7.38 8.04 -16.61
N GLY A 101 7.82 7.91 -15.35
CA GLY A 101 8.43 9.00 -14.60
C GLY A 101 7.43 10.08 -14.15
N THR A 102 6.14 9.90 -14.39
CA THR A 102 5.09 10.89 -14.07
C THR A 102 4.64 10.81 -12.62
N ILE A 103 4.32 11.96 -12.04
CA ILE A 103 3.72 12.11 -10.70
C ILE A 103 2.37 12.83 -10.77
N ARG A 104 1.44 12.43 -9.91
CA ARG A 104 0.07 12.98 -9.81
C ARG A 104 -0.37 13.06 -8.34
N ARG A 105 -1.07 14.12 -7.96
CA ARG A 105 -1.83 14.20 -6.69
C ARG A 105 -3.10 13.35 -6.76
N ILE A 106 -3.48 12.74 -5.65
CA ILE A 106 -4.63 11.84 -5.53
C ILE A 106 -5.82 12.48 -4.81
N ASN A 107 -5.59 13.18 -3.70
CA ASN A 107 -6.61 13.85 -2.88
C ASN A 107 -7.09 15.15 -3.55
N ILE A 108 -7.81 15.00 -4.67
CA ILE A 108 -8.45 16.09 -5.39
C ILE A 108 -9.97 16.00 -5.28
N THR A 109 -10.62 17.14 -5.21
CA THR A 109 -12.09 17.24 -5.21
C THR A 109 -12.66 16.78 -6.54
N SER A 110 -13.99 16.59 -6.61
CA SER A 110 -14.68 16.24 -7.86
C SER A 110 -14.49 17.27 -8.97
N ALA A 111 -14.25 18.54 -8.61
CA ALA A 111 -13.92 19.64 -9.54
C ALA A 111 -12.43 19.70 -9.90
N GLY A 112 -11.59 18.84 -9.32
CA GLY A 112 -10.15 18.79 -9.59
C GLY A 112 -9.31 19.78 -8.79
N HIS A 113 -9.89 20.44 -7.79
CA HIS A 113 -9.15 21.29 -6.86
C HIS A 113 -8.40 20.45 -5.82
N GLN A 114 -7.38 21.03 -5.20
CA GLN A 114 -6.69 20.42 -4.05
C GLN A 114 -7.68 20.32 -2.90
N SER A 115 -7.72 19.18 -2.21
CA SER A 115 -8.51 19.08 -0.97
C SER A 115 -7.86 19.87 0.16
N GLN A 116 -8.69 20.29 1.12
CA GLN A 116 -8.24 20.97 2.33
C GLN A 116 -8.39 20.03 3.51
N GLY A 117 -7.31 19.42 3.99
CA GLY A 117 -7.37 18.51 5.14
C GLY A 117 -6.13 17.64 5.26
N LEU A 118 -5.74 17.36 6.50
CA LEU A 118 -4.58 16.50 6.78
C LEU A 118 -4.80 15.09 6.23
N ILE A 119 -3.73 14.53 5.70
CA ILE A 119 -3.62 13.14 5.29
C ILE A 119 -2.67 12.45 6.25
N ASP A 120 -3.14 11.37 6.88
CA ASP A 120 -2.32 10.56 7.75
C ASP A 120 -1.83 9.29 7.08
N ASP A 121 -2.64 8.63 6.27
CA ASP A 121 -2.31 7.32 5.70
C ASP A 121 -2.74 7.13 4.24
N SER A 122 -2.06 6.23 3.53
CA SER A 122 -2.41 5.86 2.16
C SER A 122 -2.00 4.42 1.78
N SER A 123 -2.79 3.78 0.94
CA SER A 123 -2.54 2.42 0.45
C SER A 123 -3.00 2.24 -1.00
N ILE A 124 -2.28 1.46 -1.80
CA ILE A 124 -2.53 1.26 -3.24
C ILE A 124 -2.81 -0.20 -3.59
N SER A 125 -3.75 -0.44 -4.50
CA SER A 125 -4.01 -1.79 -5.05
C SER A 125 -2.88 -2.28 -5.98
N ASP A 126 -2.78 -3.58 -6.21
CA ASP A 126 -1.66 -4.21 -6.94
C ASP A 126 -1.58 -3.79 -8.40
N ASP A 127 -2.76 -3.53 -9.00
CA ASP A 127 -2.89 -3.00 -10.36
C ASP A 127 -2.58 -1.49 -10.44
N GLY A 128 -2.38 -0.83 -9.30
CA GLY A 128 -2.16 0.59 -9.18
C GLY A 128 -3.38 1.45 -9.51
N ARG A 129 -4.58 0.87 -9.54
CA ARG A 129 -5.81 1.56 -9.95
C ARG A 129 -6.50 2.29 -8.81
N TYR A 130 -6.52 1.69 -7.62
CA TYR A 130 -7.25 2.20 -6.47
C TYR A 130 -6.25 2.69 -5.44
N VAL A 131 -6.42 3.93 -5.00
CA VAL A 131 -5.65 4.48 -3.88
C VAL A 131 -6.62 4.79 -2.76
N ALA A 132 -6.49 4.10 -1.64
CA ALA A 132 -7.15 4.43 -0.40
C ALA A 132 -6.32 5.46 0.38
N PHE A 133 -6.96 6.43 1.01
CA PHE A 133 -6.28 7.40 1.86
C PHE A 133 -7.21 7.96 2.94
N THR A 134 -6.64 8.41 4.06
CA THR A 134 -7.39 9.13 5.08
C THR A 134 -7.40 10.63 4.77
N SER A 135 -8.49 11.33 5.11
CA SER A 135 -8.51 12.80 5.02
C SER A 135 -9.55 13.41 5.95
N ALA A 136 -9.23 14.56 6.53
CA ALA A 136 -10.20 15.43 7.23
C ALA A 136 -10.94 16.41 6.29
N ALA A 137 -10.74 16.29 4.98
CA ALA A 137 -11.29 17.24 4.01
C ALA A 137 -12.78 17.00 3.74
N SER A 138 -13.60 18.02 3.96
CA SER A 138 -15.06 17.99 3.74
C SER A 138 -15.48 18.16 2.28
N ASP A 139 -14.54 18.36 1.36
CA ASP A 139 -14.79 18.68 -0.05
C ASP A 139 -14.38 17.59 -1.05
N LEU A 140 -13.88 16.44 -0.55
CA LEU A 140 -13.50 15.30 -1.39
C LEU A 140 -14.70 14.60 -2.04
N VAL A 141 -15.83 14.55 -1.33
CA VAL A 141 -17.09 13.98 -1.79
C VAL A 141 -18.28 14.82 -1.31
N PRO A 142 -19.38 14.90 -2.06
CA PRO A 142 -20.60 15.53 -1.56
C PRO A 142 -21.13 14.82 -0.31
N GLY A 143 -21.68 15.59 0.64
CA GLY A 143 -22.30 15.06 1.86
C GLY A 143 -21.29 14.65 2.94
N ASP A 144 -20.06 15.14 2.87
CA ASP A 144 -19.13 15.10 3.99
C ASP A 144 -19.41 16.22 4.97
N THR A 145 -19.91 15.85 6.16
CA THR A 145 -20.43 16.82 7.14
C THR A 145 -20.07 16.49 8.58
N ASN A 146 -19.24 15.48 8.82
CA ASN A 146 -18.91 15.03 10.17
C ASN A 146 -17.72 15.79 10.78
N ASN A 147 -16.91 16.48 9.97
CA ASN A 147 -15.64 17.13 10.38
C ASN A 147 -14.65 16.15 11.03
N GLU A 148 -14.75 14.86 10.70
CA GLU A 148 -13.86 13.81 11.18
C GLU A 148 -12.88 13.40 10.08
N VAL A 149 -11.77 12.76 10.46
CA VAL A 149 -10.93 12.05 9.49
C VAL A 149 -11.72 10.86 8.95
N ASP A 150 -11.84 10.76 7.63
CA ASP A 150 -12.56 9.70 6.93
C ASP A 150 -11.62 8.89 6.01
N VAL A 151 -12.06 7.68 5.61
CA VAL A 151 -11.39 6.90 4.57
C VAL A 151 -12.01 7.18 3.22
N PHE A 152 -11.18 7.47 2.22
CA PHE A 152 -11.57 7.63 0.83
C PHE A 152 -10.85 6.63 -0.06
N VAL A 153 -11.48 6.25 -1.18
CA VAL A 153 -10.83 5.54 -2.27
C VAL A 153 -11.00 6.32 -3.57
N ARG A 154 -9.89 6.56 -4.26
CA ARG A 154 -9.84 7.13 -5.61
C ARG A 154 -9.67 6.01 -6.64
N ASP A 155 -10.61 5.86 -7.57
CA ASP A 155 -10.45 5.06 -8.78
C ASP A 155 -9.71 5.92 -9.83
N LEU A 156 -8.43 5.61 -10.07
CA LEU A 156 -7.57 6.38 -10.98
C LEU A 156 -7.92 6.20 -12.46
N THR A 157 -8.67 5.14 -12.80
CA THR A 157 -9.17 4.93 -14.17
C THR A 157 -10.42 5.75 -14.42
N ARG A 158 -11.32 5.83 -13.44
CA ARG A 158 -12.59 6.56 -13.58
C ARG A 158 -12.53 8.01 -13.12
N GLY A 159 -11.48 8.40 -12.39
CA GLY A 159 -11.38 9.73 -11.81
C GLY A 159 -12.47 10.02 -10.78
N ARG A 160 -12.85 9.01 -9.98
CA ARG A 160 -13.89 9.15 -8.94
C ARG A 160 -13.34 8.88 -7.56
N THR A 161 -13.71 9.73 -6.60
CA THR A 161 -13.46 9.54 -5.16
C THR A 161 -14.76 9.09 -4.51
N GLN A 162 -14.68 8.14 -3.60
CA GLN A 162 -15.80 7.70 -2.77
C GLN A 162 -15.35 7.53 -1.32
N ARG A 163 -16.21 7.89 -0.37
CA ARG A 163 -15.99 7.61 1.04
C ARG A 163 -16.26 6.14 1.35
N VAL A 164 -15.45 5.58 2.23
CA VAL A 164 -15.40 4.16 2.59
C VAL A 164 -15.80 3.92 4.04
N SER A 165 -15.46 4.85 4.93
CA SER A 165 -15.83 4.89 6.36
C SER A 165 -17.33 5.13 6.55
N VAL A 166 -18.15 4.20 6.05
CA VAL A 166 -19.60 4.26 6.06
C VAL A 166 -20.21 2.93 6.50
N SER A 167 -21.41 2.96 7.05
CA SER A 167 -22.22 1.76 7.32
C SER A 167 -22.69 1.09 6.01
N SER A 168 -23.32 -0.09 6.10
CA SER A 168 -23.96 -0.75 4.95
C SER A 168 -25.09 0.07 4.31
N THR A 169 -25.71 1.00 5.07
CA THR A 169 -26.73 1.93 4.54
C THR A 169 -26.13 3.22 3.98
N GLY A 170 -24.81 3.41 4.08
CA GLY A 170 -24.11 4.60 3.58
C GLY A 170 -24.02 5.76 4.58
N GLN A 171 -24.40 5.54 5.84
CA GLN A 171 -24.20 6.53 6.90
C GLN A 171 -22.70 6.70 7.18
N GLN A 172 -22.18 7.92 7.14
CA GLN A 172 -20.78 8.23 7.47
C GLN A 172 -20.43 7.88 8.91
N SER A 173 -19.18 7.49 9.14
CA SER A 173 -18.59 7.35 10.46
C SER A 173 -18.75 8.66 11.24
N SER A 174 -19.13 8.56 12.51
CA SER A 174 -19.22 9.71 13.42
C SER A 174 -17.97 9.90 14.27
N GLY A 175 -16.95 9.06 14.08
CA GLY A 175 -15.68 9.15 14.78
C GLY A 175 -14.52 9.01 13.80
N GLY A 176 -13.39 9.62 14.17
CA GLY A 176 -12.16 9.57 13.40
C GLY A 176 -11.63 8.17 13.15
N ILE A 177 -10.86 8.04 12.08
CA ILE A 177 -10.29 6.77 11.62
C ILE A 177 -8.86 6.60 12.12
N LEU A 178 -8.53 5.38 12.53
CA LEU A 178 -7.16 4.90 12.63
C LEU A 178 -6.93 3.76 11.64
N ASN A 179 -5.71 3.72 11.09
CA ASN A 179 -5.20 2.65 10.23
C ASN A 179 -5.99 2.45 8.92
N LEU A 180 -5.30 2.10 7.84
CA LEU A 180 -5.94 1.92 6.55
C LEU A 180 -5.21 0.90 5.70
N SER A 181 -5.95 -0.05 5.15
CA SER A 181 -5.43 -0.97 4.14
C SER A 181 -6.44 -1.23 3.03
N ILE A 182 -5.94 -1.41 1.81
CA ILE A 182 -6.72 -1.87 0.67
C ILE A 182 -6.17 -3.21 0.20
N SER A 183 -7.05 -4.17 -0.10
CA SER A 183 -6.66 -5.46 -0.69
C SER A 183 -6.02 -5.27 -2.06
N GLY A 184 -5.14 -6.18 -2.47
CA GLY A 184 -4.44 -6.09 -3.74
C GLY A 184 -5.32 -5.97 -4.98
N ASN A 185 -6.53 -6.57 -4.97
CA ASN A 185 -7.51 -6.39 -6.06
C ASN A 185 -8.32 -5.08 -6.00
N GLY A 186 -8.08 -4.21 -5.01
CA GLY A 186 -8.76 -2.93 -4.82
C GLY A 186 -10.20 -3.00 -4.31
N ARG A 187 -10.71 -4.19 -3.95
CA ARG A 187 -12.13 -4.38 -3.61
C ARG A 187 -12.44 -4.21 -2.13
N TYR A 188 -11.53 -4.58 -1.24
CA TYR A 188 -11.77 -4.60 0.19
C TYR A 188 -10.91 -3.55 0.86
N VAL A 189 -11.52 -2.76 1.74
CA VAL A 189 -10.81 -1.73 2.51
C VAL A 189 -11.04 -1.99 3.98
N ALA A 190 -9.95 -2.06 4.73
CA ALA A 190 -9.94 -2.28 6.16
C ALA A 190 -9.52 -1.00 6.90
N PHE A 191 -10.21 -0.68 7.99
CA PHE A 191 -9.98 0.54 8.77
C PHE A 191 -10.58 0.39 10.18
N ASP A 192 -10.13 1.22 11.12
CA ASP A 192 -10.60 1.19 12.50
C ASP A 192 -11.34 2.48 12.86
N THR A 193 -12.43 2.37 13.61
CA THR A 193 -13.22 3.53 14.10
C THR A 193 -13.94 3.21 15.39
N PRO A 194 -14.17 4.19 16.30
CA PRO A 194 -15.04 4.02 17.45
C PRO A 194 -16.54 4.14 17.09
N ALA A 195 -16.85 4.50 15.84
CA ALA A 195 -18.23 4.62 15.38
C ALA A 195 -18.85 3.24 15.11
N ALA A 196 -20.08 3.06 15.59
CA ALA A 196 -20.88 1.88 15.30
C ALA A 196 -21.36 1.86 13.84
N LEU A 197 -20.59 1.20 12.96
CA LEU A 197 -20.94 1.05 11.53
C LEU A 197 -21.81 -0.19 11.25
N VAL A 198 -22.05 -1.02 12.26
CA VAL A 198 -22.92 -2.20 12.23
C VAL A 198 -23.80 -2.27 13.50
N PRO A 199 -25.02 -2.81 13.46
CA PRO A 199 -25.94 -2.81 14.61
C PRO A 199 -25.47 -3.59 15.85
N GLU A 200 -24.56 -4.54 15.66
CA GLU A 200 -23.94 -5.33 16.72
C GLU A 200 -22.73 -4.65 17.39
N ASP A 201 -22.28 -3.49 16.90
CA ASP A 201 -21.31 -2.66 17.61
C ASP A 201 -22.04 -1.67 18.52
N ARG A 202 -21.77 -1.77 19.82
CA ARG A 202 -22.43 -0.99 20.88
C ARG A 202 -21.46 -0.50 21.96
N ASN A 203 -20.16 -0.77 21.80
CA ASN A 203 -19.19 -0.54 22.87
C ASN A 203 -18.55 0.86 22.82
N GLY A 204 -18.66 1.56 21.68
CA GLY A 204 -18.05 2.87 21.47
C GLY A 204 -16.51 2.87 21.51
N GLN A 205 -15.89 1.70 21.34
CA GLN A 205 -14.45 1.50 21.32
C GLN A 205 -13.93 1.38 19.89
N TYR A 206 -12.64 1.63 19.69
CA TYR A 206 -12.02 1.39 18.39
C TYR A 206 -12.17 -0.06 17.96
N ASP A 207 -12.79 -0.22 16.80
CA ASP A 207 -13.19 -1.48 16.23
C ASP A 207 -12.71 -1.58 14.78
N GLY A 208 -12.19 -2.74 14.42
CA GLY A 208 -11.80 -3.01 13.03
C GLY A 208 -12.98 -3.34 12.14
N TYR A 209 -13.03 -2.69 10.98
CA TYR A 209 -14.05 -2.85 9.95
C TYR A 209 -13.45 -3.19 8.59
N VAL A 210 -14.20 -3.96 7.79
CA VAL A 210 -13.92 -4.14 6.36
C VAL A 210 -15.14 -3.81 5.52
N ARG A 211 -14.90 -2.98 4.50
CA ARG A 211 -15.87 -2.61 3.46
C ARG A 211 -15.60 -3.38 2.17
N ASP A 212 -16.61 -4.12 1.67
CA ASP A 212 -16.62 -4.64 0.30
C ASP A 212 -17.11 -3.52 -0.64
N MET A 213 -16.20 -2.91 -1.40
CA MET A 213 -16.49 -1.76 -2.26
C MET A 213 -17.44 -2.09 -3.42
N VAL A 214 -17.55 -3.37 -3.80
CA VAL A 214 -18.46 -3.82 -4.86
C VAL A 214 -19.85 -4.10 -4.30
N ARG A 215 -19.94 -4.82 -3.17
CA ARG A 215 -21.24 -5.15 -2.55
C ARG A 215 -21.80 -4.03 -1.68
N ARG A 216 -20.98 -3.04 -1.32
CA ARG A 216 -21.32 -1.95 -0.39
C ARG A 216 -21.78 -2.47 0.97
N VAL A 217 -21.07 -3.47 1.47
CA VAL A 217 -21.31 -4.09 2.78
C VAL A 217 -20.13 -3.78 3.70
N THR A 218 -20.42 -3.25 4.88
CA THR A 218 -19.46 -3.08 5.99
C THR A 218 -19.66 -4.20 7.00
N ARG A 219 -18.57 -4.79 7.45
CA ARG A 219 -18.55 -5.83 8.50
C ARG A 219 -17.50 -5.51 9.53
N ARG A 220 -17.80 -5.80 10.80
CA ARG A 220 -16.83 -5.80 11.91
C ARG A 220 -15.93 -7.04 11.82
N VAL A 221 -14.63 -6.89 12.05
CA VAL A 221 -13.61 -7.95 11.82
C VAL A 221 -13.56 -8.96 12.97
N HIS A 222 -13.72 -8.48 14.20
CA HIS A 222 -13.48 -9.21 15.44
C HIS A 222 -14.75 -9.75 16.13
N ALA A 223 -15.93 -9.62 15.51
CA ALA A 223 -17.18 -10.16 16.08
C ALA A 223 -17.07 -11.69 16.26
N ALA A 224 -16.83 -12.15 17.50
CA ALA A 224 -16.80 -13.57 17.83
C ALA A 224 -18.18 -14.21 17.59
N ALA A 225 -18.21 -15.51 17.28
CA ALA A 225 -19.44 -16.24 17.01
C ALA A 225 -20.42 -16.31 18.21
N ALA A 226 -20.01 -15.85 19.41
CA ALA A 226 -20.73 -16.00 20.66
C ALA A 226 -21.13 -14.66 21.35
N GLY A 227 -21.14 -13.53 20.63
CA GLY A 227 -21.64 -12.26 21.18
C GLY A 227 -20.79 -11.65 22.30
N GLN A 228 -19.52 -12.06 22.42
CA GLN A 228 -18.55 -11.38 23.27
C GLN A 228 -18.13 -10.08 22.58
N GLU A 229 -18.42 -8.94 23.22
CA GLU A 229 -17.90 -7.64 22.81
C GLU A 229 -16.43 -7.54 23.22
N ASP A 230 -15.61 -7.01 22.31
CA ASP A 230 -14.22 -6.67 22.61
C ASP A 230 -14.17 -5.45 23.53
N LEU A 231 -13.38 -5.56 24.60
CA LEU A 231 -13.23 -4.54 25.65
C LEU A 231 -12.18 -3.48 25.32
N GLY A 232 -11.57 -3.54 24.14
CA GLY A 232 -10.68 -2.50 23.63
C GLY A 232 -9.54 -3.11 22.84
N ASN A 233 -9.56 -2.88 21.52
CA ASN A 233 -8.43 -3.17 20.65
C ASN A 233 -7.22 -2.33 21.05
N ILE A 234 -6.05 -2.97 21.05
CA ILE A 234 -4.77 -2.28 21.15
C ILE A 234 -4.15 -2.31 19.77
N LEU A 235 -4.23 -1.13 19.16
CA LEU A 235 -3.46 -0.56 18.06
C LEU A 235 -2.42 -1.48 17.40
N GLY A 236 -2.59 -1.70 16.10
CA GLY A 236 -1.51 -1.94 15.17
C GLY A 236 -1.89 -1.33 13.83
N ARG A 237 -1.04 -0.47 13.26
CA ARG A 237 -1.22 0.02 11.90
C ARG A 237 -1.42 -1.16 10.94
N ASP A 238 -2.35 -0.99 10.01
CA ASP A 238 -2.62 -1.89 8.88
C ASP A 238 -3.36 -3.20 9.24
N PRO A 239 -4.69 -3.21 9.43
CA PRO A 239 -5.45 -4.45 9.27
C PRO A 239 -5.18 -5.01 7.87
N ALA A 240 -4.37 -6.07 7.77
CA ALA A 240 -3.96 -6.60 6.49
C ALA A 240 -5.04 -7.53 5.94
N VAL A 241 -5.49 -7.24 4.73
CA VAL A 241 -6.52 -8.00 4.04
C VAL A 241 -5.90 -8.74 2.86
N SER A 242 -6.07 -10.06 2.82
CA SER A 242 -5.68 -10.87 1.65
C SER A 242 -6.40 -10.38 0.38
N ASP A 243 -5.82 -10.54 -0.80
CA ASP A 243 -6.38 -10.02 -2.07
C ASP A 243 -7.85 -10.35 -2.29
N ASN A 244 -8.26 -11.58 -1.98
CA ASN A 244 -9.63 -12.01 -2.17
C ASN A 244 -10.61 -11.49 -1.09
N GLY A 245 -10.14 -10.69 -0.13
CA GLY A 245 -10.91 -10.13 0.98
C GLY A 245 -11.35 -11.13 2.04
N ARG A 246 -10.85 -12.37 1.97
CA ARG A 246 -11.33 -13.44 2.82
C ARG A 246 -10.67 -13.46 4.19
N PHE A 247 -9.37 -13.22 4.24
CA PHE A 247 -8.60 -13.29 5.47
C PHE A 247 -8.17 -11.89 5.87
N ILE A 248 -8.46 -11.53 7.11
CA ILE A 248 -8.09 -10.24 7.70
C ILE A 248 -7.32 -10.53 8.98
N THR A 249 -6.11 -9.99 9.11
CA THR A 249 -5.34 -10.07 10.35
C THR A 249 -5.58 -8.85 11.22
N PHE A 250 -5.59 -9.07 12.53
CA PHE A 250 -5.81 -8.01 13.52
C PHE A 250 -5.19 -8.41 14.87
N VAL A 251 -5.09 -7.45 15.79
CA VAL A 251 -4.54 -7.64 17.13
C VAL A 251 -5.66 -7.43 18.16
N SER A 252 -5.71 -8.27 19.17
CA SER A 252 -6.65 -8.12 20.29
C SER A 252 -5.99 -8.51 21.60
N ARG A 253 -6.28 -7.79 22.69
CA ARG A 253 -5.95 -8.24 24.06
C ARG A 253 -7.02 -9.15 24.66
N ALA A 254 -8.22 -9.12 24.11
CA ALA A 254 -9.28 -10.03 24.51
C ALA A 254 -9.00 -11.43 23.94
N GLY A 255 -9.27 -12.46 24.75
CA GLY A 255 -9.25 -13.86 24.32
C GLY A 255 -10.43 -14.17 23.42
N LEU A 256 -10.24 -14.04 22.10
CA LEU A 256 -11.30 -14.23 21.10
C LEU A 256 -11.50 -15.70 20.70
N VAL A 257 -10.65 -16.59 21.22
CA VAL A 257 -10.79 -18.05 21.11
C VAL A 257 -10.55 -18.69 22.48
N PRO A 258 -11.14 -19.87 22.79
CA PRO A 258 -11.02 -20.49 24.11
C PRO A 258 -9.57 -20.78 24.55
N ASP A 259 -8.67 -20.99 23.59
CA ASP A 259 -7.26 -21.30 23.85
C ASP A 259 -6.41 -20.04 24.10
N ASP A 260 -6.95 -18.83 23.90
CA ASP A 260 -6.29 -17.59 24.33
C ASP A 260 -6.59 -17.33 25.80
N THR A 261 -5.58 -17.49 26.65
CA THR A 261 -5.70 -17.36 28.10
C THR A 261 -4.62 -16.50 28.76
N ASN A 262 -3.71 -15.90 27.98
CA ASN A 262 -2.53 -15.21 28.52
C ASN A 262 -2.80 -13.75 28.94
N GLY A 263 -3.93 -13.16 28.52
CA GLY A 263 -4.28 -11.76 28.79
C GLY A 263 -3.33 -10.73 28.12
N ARG A 264 -2.58 -11.16 27.10
CA ARG A 264 -1.66 -10.33 26.32
C ARG A 264 -2.29 -9.97 24.98
N ALA A 265 -1.69 -9.00 24.28
CA ALA A 265 -2.11 -8.71 22.91
C ALA A 265 -1.65 -9.86 22.01
N ASP A 266 -2.56 -10.40 21.23
CA ASP A 266 -2.34 -11.55 20.37
C ASP A 266 -2.76 -11.28 18.93
N VAL A 267 -2.16 -12.02 18.00
CA VAL A 267 -2.47 -11.89 16.57
C VAL A 267 -3.55 -12.88 16.19
N TYR A 268 -4.55 -12.38 15.49
CA TYR A 268 -5.69 -13.14 15.01
C TYR A 268 -5.85 -13.07 13.50
N VAL A 269 -6.55 -14.05 12.94
CA VAL A 269 -7.06 -14.01 11.56
C VAL A 269 -8.55 -14.31 11.53
N ARG A 270 -9.32 -13.44 10.86
CA ARG A 270 -10.74 -13.64 10.56
C ARG A 270 -10.90 -14.26 9.17
N ASP A 271 -11.53 -15.43 9.07
CA ASP A 271 -12.08 -15.95 7.80
C ASP A 271 -13.48 -15.35 7.60
N VAL A 272 -13.57 -14.28 6.81
CA VAL A 272 -14.81 -13.54 6.54
C VAL A 272 -15.86 -14.43 5.90
N THR A 273 -15.46 -15.41 5.08
CA THR A 273 -16.40 -16.31 4.40
C THR A 273 -17.02 -17.30 5.38
N ARG A 274 -16.25 -17.77 6.37
CA ARG A 274 -16.72 -18.74 7.37
C ARG A 274 -17.24 -18.10 8.65
N GLY A 275 -16.98 -16.81 8.87
CA GLY A 275 -17.30 -16.14 10.11
C GLY A 275 -16.48 -16.62 11.32
N THR A 276 -15.29 -17.19 11.10
CA THR A 276 -14.46 -17.76 12.17
C THR A 276 -13.21 -16.94 12.45
N ILE A 277 -12.82 -16.88 13.72
CA ILE A 277 -11.57 -16.26 14.19
C ILE A 277 -10.60 -17.38 14.59
N LYS A 278 -9.31 -17.19 14.33
CA LYS A 278 -8.24 -18.09 14.76
C LYS A 278 -7.06 -17.31 15.33
N LEU A 279 -6.49 -17.81 16.41
CA LEU A 279 -5.23 -17.33 16.96
C LEU A 279 -4.05 -17.72 16.04
N VAL A 280 -3.17 -16.77 15.77
CA VAL A 280 -2.02 -16.89 14.86
C VAL A 280 -0.70 -16.99 15.62
N SER A 281 -0.57 -16.25 16.73
CA SER A 281 0.59 -16.19 17.64
C SER A 281 0.73 -17.47 18.48
N LEU A 282 0.88 -18.58 17.76
CA LEU A 282 1.04 -19.93 18.30
C LEU A 282 2.40 -20.49 17.89
N SER A 283 2.99 -21.34 18.71
CA SER A 283 4.09 -22.21 18.31
C SER A 283 3.65 -23.25 17.26
N SER A 284 4.61 -23.97 16.66
CA SER A 284 4.30 -25.07 15.72
C SER A 284 3.57 -26.26 16.38
N THR A 285 3.62 -26.38 17.71
CA THR A 285 2.87 -27.39 18.48
C THR A 285 1.49 -26.91 18.91
N GLY A 286 1.13 -25.66 18.61
CA GLY A 286 -0.14 -25.05 19.01
C GLY A 286 -0.12 -24.41 20.41
N THR A 287 1.06 -24.24 21.02
CA THR A 287 1.20 -23.54 22.29
C THR A 287 1.05 -22.03 22.09
N GLN A 288 0.26 -21.36 22.92
CA GLN A 288 0.12 -19.90 22.88
C GLN A 288 1.43 -19.18 23.21
N GLY A 289 1.68 -18.05 22.54
CA GLY A 289 2.74 -17.10 22.89
C GLY A 289 2.65 -16.68 24.36
N ASN A 290 3.78 -16.63 25.06
CA ASN A 290 3.84 -16.23 26.47
C ASN A 290 3.97 -14.71 26.69
N ASP A 291 4.05 -13.93 25.62
CA ASP A 291 4.04 -12.46 25.66
C ASP A 291 3.36 -11.87 24.41
N LEU A 292 3.31 -10.54 24.30
CA LEU A 292 2.58 -9.83 23.26
C LEU A 292 3.05 -10.16 21.84
N SER A 293 2.10 -10.14 20.91
CA SER A 293 2.30 -10.27 19.46
C SER A 293 1.50 -9.19 18.74
N VAL A 294 2.15 -8.45 17.85
CA VAL A 294 1.59 -7.23 17.22
C VAL A 294 2.01 -7.08 15.75
N LEU A 295 1.47 -6.06 15.09
CA LEU A 295 1.78 -5.67 13.70
C LEU A 295 1.65 -6.80 12.67
N PRO A 296 0.49 -7.49 12.59
CA PRO A 296 0.36 -8.64 11.71
C PRO A 296 0.05 -8.25 10.27
N VAL A 297 0.80 -8.83 9.33
CA VAL A 297 0.57 -8.68 7.89
C VAL A 297 0.37 -10.05 7.25
N ILE A 298 -0.61 -10.15 6.35
CA ILE A 298 -0.92 -11.37 5.60
C ILE A 298 -0.62 -11.21 4.11
N ASN A 299 -0.12 -12.27 3.48
CA ASN A 299 0.14 -12.25 2.03
C ASN A 299 -1.16 -12.46 1.20
N ASP A 300 -1.10 -12.19 -0.10
CA ASP A 300 -2.21 -12.18 -1.07
C ASP A 300 -3.16 -13.38 -0.99
N ASN A 301 -2.59 -14.59 -0.88
CA ASN A 301 -3.38 -15.83 -0.86
C ASN A 301 -3.93 -16.18 0.54
N GLY A 302 -3.62 -15.38 1.55
CA GLY A 302 -4.11 -15.55 2.92
C GLY A 302 -3.46 -16.70 3.69
N ARG A 303 -2.25 -17.12 3.31
CA ARG A 303 -1.58 -18.29 3.90
C ARG A 303 -0.53 -17.92 4.95
N TYR A 304 0.28 -16.93 4.66
CA TYR A 304 1.43 -16.55 5.46
C TYR A 304 1.11 -15.27 6.20
N VAL A 305 1.14 -15.35 7.54
CA VAL A 305 1.05 -14.18 8.41
C VAL A 305 2.42 -13.93 9.01
N VAL A 306 2.93 -12.71 8.87
CA VAL A 306 4.12 -12.24 9.58
C VAL A 306 3.70 -11.27 10.68
N PHE A 307 4.42 -11.27 11.79
CA PHE A 307 4.11 -10.44 12.96
C PHE A 307 5.35 -10.25 13.83
N SER A 308 5.36 -9.20 14.64
CA SER A 308 6.36 -8.97 15.69
C SER A 308 5.89 -9.62 16.99
N SER A 309 6.78 -10.16 17.80
CA SER A 309 6.43 -10.70 19.11
C SER A 309 7.57 -10.66 20.11
N ASP A 310 7.21 -10.42 21.38
CA ASP A 310 8.09 -10.50 22.56
C ASP A 310 8.10 -11.92 23.17
N ALA A 311 7.29 -12.84 22.63
CA ALA A 311 7.10 -14.16 23.18
C ALA A 311 8.32 -15.08 22.92
N SER A 312 8.92 -15.57 24.00
CA SER A 312 10.09 -16.46 24.00
C SER A 312 9.77 -17.94 23.75
N ASN A 313 8.51 -18.30 23.47
CA ASN A 313 8.09 -19.69 23.32
C ASN A 313 7.45 -20.03 21.96
N LEU A 314 7.42 -19.09 21.01
CA LEU A 314 6.87 -19.33 19.67
C LEU A 314 7.73 -20.29 18.84
N VAL A 315 9.04 -20.32 19.11
CA VAL A 315 10.00 -21.27 18.53
C VAL A 315 10.99 -21.75 19.60
N PRO A 316 11.55 -22.97 19.48
CA PRO A 316 12.65 -23.40 20.33
C PRO A 316 13.90 -22.53 20.13
N GLY A 317 14.64 -22.27 21.21
CA GLY A 317 15.90 -21.53 21.16
C GLY A 317 15.74 -20.01 21.09
N ASP A 318 14.55 -19.50 21.44
CA ASP A 318 14.30 -18.08 21.58
C ASP A 318 14.86 -17.54 22.92
N THR A 319 16.09 -17.06 22.91
CA THR A 319 16.83 -16.72 24.14
C THR A 319 17.38 -15.30 24.23
N ASN A 320 17.15 -14.43 23.24
CA ASN A 320 17.75 -13.09 23.19
C ASN A 320 16.99 -12.05 24.02
N GLY A 321 15.73 -12.32 24.36
CA GLY A 321 14.90 -11.40 25.15
C GLY A 321 14.51 -10.11 24.41
N ASN A 322 14.63 -10.10 23.08
CA ASN A 322 14.30 -8.97 22.22
C ASN A 322 13.03 -9.28 21.42
N THR A 323 12.34 -8.25 20.93
CA THR A 323 11.24 -8.43 19.97
C THR A 323 11.76 -9.07 18.69
N ASP A 324 11.09 -10.11 18.22
CA ASP A 324 11.45 -10.84 17.02
C ASP A 324 10.32 -10.87 15.99
N VAL A 325 10.69 -11.03 14.71
CA VAL A 325 9.73 -11.20 13.62
C VAL A 325 9.51 -12.68 13.36
N PHE A 326 8.24 -13.08 13.34
CA PHE A 326 7.81 -14.46 13.08
C PHE A 326 6.98 -14.56 11.82
N LEU A 327 6.94 -15.76 11.26
CA LEU A 327 6.03 -16.14 10.18
C LEU A 327 5.26 -17.40 10.57
N ARG A 328 3.93 -17.33 10.49
CA ARG A 328 2.98 -18.43 10.62
C ARG A 328 2.49 -18.88 9.24
N ASP A 329 2.69 -20.15 8.90
CA ASP A 329 2.01 -20.80 7.77
C ASP A 329 0.67 -21.34 8.26
N LEU A 330 -0.44 -20.69 7.92
CA LEU A 330 -1.79 -21.05 8.38
C LEU A 330 -2.27 -22.41 7.87
N VAL A 331 -1.68 -22.91 6.77
CA VAL A 331 -2.01 -24.21 6.19
C VAL A 331 -1.23 -25.32 6.88
N ARG A 332 0.09 -25.13 7.05
CA ARG A 332 0.97 -26.13 7.70
C ARG A 332 0.96 -26.06 9.22
N LYS A 333 0.41 -24.98 9.79
CA LYS A 333 0.42 -24.66 11.22
C LYS A 333 1.83 -24.63 11.80
N THR A 334 2.80 -24.14 11.02
CA THR A 334 4.18 -23.98 11.45
C THR A 334 4.50 -22.52 11.72
N THR A 335 5.24 -22.27 12.79
CA THR A 335 5.81 -20.96 13.13
C THR A 335 7.32 -21.03 13.07
N ARG A 336 7.93 -20.03 12.45
CA ARG A 336 9.37 -19.85 12.41
C ARG A 336 9.73 -18.39 12.63
N ARG A 337 10.90 -18.17 13.22
CA ARG A 337 11.50 -16.83 13.29
C ARG A 337 12.11 -16.45 11.95
N VAL A 338 11.87 -15.21 11.53
CA VAL A 338 12.37 -14.58 10.31
C VAL A 338 13.58 -13.68 10.58
N SER A 339 13.60 -13.01 11.74
CA SER A 339 14.66 -12.12 12.25
C SER A 339 15.91 -12.89 12.72
N LEU A 340 16.49 -13.68 11.83
CA LEU A 340 17.76 -14.38 12.06
C LEU A 340 18.82 -13.90 11.08
N SER A 341 20.08 -13.89 11.50
CA SER A 341 21.20 -13.75 10.56
C SER A 341 21.23 -14.93 9.57
N ARG A 342 22.07 -14.83 8.53
CA ARG A 342 22.25 -15.93 7.56
C ARG A 342 22.74 -17.23 8.23
N ALA A 343 23.52 -17.13 9.30
CA ALA A 343 24.03 -18.26 10.06
C ALA A 343 23.01 -18.83 11.07
N GLY A 344 21.80 -18.25 11.14
CA GLY A 344 20.78 -18.66 12.10
C GLY A 344 20.96 -18.05 13.49
N LEU A 345 21.81 -17.03 13.64
CA LEU A 345 22.00 -16.34 14.91
C LEU A 345 20.86 -15.35 15.16
N GLN A 346 20.48 -15.18 16.42
CA GLN A 346 19.48 -14.20 16.85
C GLN A 346 20.05 -12.77 16.74
N GLY A 347 19.16 -11.81 16.47
CA GLY A 347 19.48 -10.39 16.57
C GLY A 347 19.84 -9.99 18.00
N ASN A 348 20.83 -9.11 18.15
CA ASN A 348 21.23 -8.54 19.44
C ASN A 348 20.42 -7.31 19.87
N ALA A 349 19.37 -6.95 19.14
CA ALA A 349 18.37 -5.94 19.47
C ALA A 349 17.05 -6.26 18.74
N ASP A 350 16.03 -5.43 18.96
CA ASP A 350 14.67 -5.65 18.46
C ASP A 350 14.57 -5.68 16.93
N SER A 351 13.63 -6.48 16.45
CA SER A 351 13.21 -6.52 15.05
C SER A 351 11.69 -6.40 14.96
N GLU A 352 11.22 -5.45 14.16
CA GLU A 352 9.82 -5.04 14.13
C GLU A 352 9.36 -4.60 12.73
N TRP A 353 8.09 -4.18 12.61
CA TRP A 353 7.45 -3.71 11.37
C TRP A 353 7.57 -4.66 10.17
N PRO A 354 7.16 -5.93 10.31
CA PRO A 354 7.29 -6.88 9.23
C PRO A 354 6.25 -6.65 8.14
N VAL A 355 6.66 -6.85 6.89
CA VAL A 355 5.77 -6.95 5.74
C VAL A 355 6.14 -8.18 4.91
N VAL A 356 5.16 -8.87 4.36
CA VAL A 356 5.37 -10.06 3.53
C VAL A 356 4.96 -9.75 2.10
N ALA A 357 5.80 -10.13 1.14
CA ALA A 357 5.46 -10.04 -0.27
C ALA A 357 4.27 -10.95 -0.59
N GLY A 358 3.42 -10.54 -1.53
CA GLY A 358 2.23 -11.26 -1.91
C GLY A 358 2.42 -12.74 -2.29
N ASN A 359 3.55 -13.05 -2.95
CA ASN A 359 3.97 -14.42 -3.24
C ASN A 359 4.34 -15.27 -2.00
N GLY A 360 4.43 -14.66 -0.81
CA GLY A 360 4.74 -15.33 0.46
C GLY A 360 6.21 -15.72 0.64
N ARG A 361 7.10 -15.30 -0.26
CA ARG A 361 8.51 -15.73 -0.29
C ARG A 361 9.46 -14.75 0.40
N TYR A 362 9.16 -13.45 0.36
CA TYR A 362 10.05 -12.42 0.88
C TYR A 362 9.39 -11.73 2.06
N VAL A 363 10.14 -11.50 3.13
CA VAL A 363 9.70 -10.72 4.29
C VAL A 363 10.68 -9.58 4.46
N VAL A 364 10.17 -8.36 4.55
CA VAL A 364 10.95 -7.18 4.92
C VAL A 364 10.63 -6.82 6.36
N PHE A 365 11.62 -6.40 7.12
CA PHE A 365 11.45 -5.94 8.50
C PHE A 365 12.53 -4.92 8.87
N LEU A 366 12.22 -4.10 9.87
CA LEU A 366 13.17 -3.20 10.52
C LEU A 366 13.92 -3.98 11.60
N SER A 367 15.20 -3.69 11.79
CA SER A 367 15.95 -4.21 12.94
C SER A 367 16.95 -3.18 13.44
N TYR A 368 17.06 -3.09 14.78
CA TYR A 368 18.10 -2.31 15.47
C TYR A 368 19.37 -3.13 15.72
N ALA A 369 19.39 -4.40 15.30
CA ALA A 369 20.45 -5.33 15.61
C ALA A 369 21.64 -5.18 14.65
N SER A 370 22.84 -4.97 15.21
CA SER A 370 24.10 -4.81 14.48
C SER A 370 24.72 -6.13 13.99
N ASN A 371 24.07 -7.26 14.22
CA ASN A 371 24.60 -8.59 13.88
C ASN A 371 23.74 -9.37 12.86
N MET A 372 22.75 -8.73 12.23
CA MET A 372 21.88 -9.38 11.23
C MET A 372 22.64 -9.72 9.94
N VAL A 373 23.58 -8.85 9.54
CA VAL A 373 24.49 -9.04 8.41
C VAL A 373 25.91 -8.61 8.78
N PRO A 374 26.95 -9.17 8.14
CA PRO A 374 28.32 -8.69 8.34
C PRO A 374 28.48 -7.23 7.90
N GLY A 375 29.30 -6.50 8.65
CA GLY A 375 29.68 -5.12 8.31
C GLY A 375 28.64 -4.08 8.70
N ASP A 376 27.68 -4.42 9.56
CA ASP A 376 26.80 -3.43 10.16
C ASP A 376 27.57 -2.50 11.10
N THR A 377 27.65 -1.21 10.78
CA THR A 377 28.60 -0.31 11.46
C THR A 377 28.09 1.12 11.68
N ASN A 378 26.92 1.46 11.15
CA ASN A 378 26.38 2.81 11.24
C ASN A 378 25.73 3.11 12.59
N GLY A 379 25.37 2.09 13.37
CA GLY A 379 24.67 2.27 14.65
C GLY A 379 23.22 2.73 14.49
N GLU A 380 22.68 2.63 13.28
CA GLU A 380 21.30 3.01 12.94
C GLU A 380 20.43 1.77 12.77
N SER A 381 19.11 1.96 12.81
CA SER A 381 18.18 0.91 12.41
C SER A 381 18.24 0.67 10.90
N ASP A 382 18.15 -0.60 10.50
CA ASP A 382 18.24 -1.01 9.11
C ASP A 382 17.04 -1.85 8.66
N LEU A 383 16.73 -1.74 7.37
CA LEU A 383 15.73 -2.57 6.73
C LEU A 383 16.37 -3.81 6.14
N PHE A 384 15.82 -4.98 6.45
CA PHE A 384 16.30 -6.26 5.95
C PHE A 384 15.24 -7.00 5.16
N VAL A 385 15.64 -7.68 4.08
CA VAL A 385 14.80 -8.64 3.35
C VAL A 385 15.30 -10.06 3.56
N ARG A 386 14.41 -10.96 4.00
CA ARG A 386 14.63 -12.40 4.11
C ARG A 386 13.98 -13.12 2.92
N ASP A 387 14.78 -13.79 2.09
CA ASP A 387 14.30 -14.77 1.11
C ASP A 387 14.06 -16.10 1.82
N LEU A 388 12.80 -16.44 2.02
CA LEU A 388 12.38 -17.61 2.78
C LEU A 388 12.64 -18.94 2.06
N THR A 389 12.88 -18.91 0.75
CA THR A 389 13.21 -20.10 -0.05
C THR A 389 14.71 -20.34 -0.07
N ARG A 390 15.52 -19.28 -0.22
CA ARG A 390 16.99 -19.40 -0.25
C ARG A 390 17.65 -19.32 1.12
N ASN A 391 16.88 -18.96 2.14
CA ASN A 391 17.38 -18.71 3.48
C ASN A 391 18.50 -17.64 3.51
N THR A 392 18.29 -16.55 2.78
CA THR A 392 19.26 -15.43 2.72
C THR A 392 18.64 -14.17 3.31
N ILE A 393 19.46 -13.37 3.99
CA ILE A 393 19.10 -12.04 4.47
C ILE A 393 19.97 -10.99 3.77
N SER A 394 19.42 -9.81 3.48
CA SER A 394 20.15 -8.70 2.87
C SER A 394 19.61 -7.36 3.35
N ARG A 395 20.50 -6.40 3.60
CA ARG A 395 20.13 -5.01 3.90
C ARG A 395 19.57 -4.30 2.66
N ILE A 396 18.55 -3.47 2.85
CA ILE A 396 17.78 -2.82 1.77
C ILE A 396 18.19 -1.36 1.61
N ASN A 397 18.32 -0.63 2.71
CA ASN A 397 18.65 0.81 2.81
C ASN A 397 20.13 1.05 2.49
N LEU A 398 20.51 0.73 1.26
CA LEU A 398 21.86 0.84 0.71
C LEU A 398 21.86 1.78 -0.48
N SER A 399 22.97 2.50 -0.70
CA SER A 399 23.21 3.21 -1.95
C SER A 399 23.46 2.24 -3.13
N ASN A 400 23.58 2.78 -4.34
CA ASN A 400 23.94 1.98 -5.53
C ASN A 400 25.36 1.37 -5.45
N SER A 401 26.25 1.98 -4.66
CA SER A 401 27.58 1.45 -4.39
C SER A 401 27.64 0.52 -3.16
N GLY A 402 26.49 0.22 -2.55
CA GLY A 402 26.41 -0.63 -1.36
C GLY A 402 26.78 0.05 -0.04
N ARG A 403 26.82 1.39 0.02
CA ARG A 403 27.03 2.11 1.29
C ARG A 403 25.74 2.10 2.11
N GLN A 404 25.87 1.98 3.43
CA GLN A 404 24.75 2.01 4.37
C GLN A 404 24.14 3.41 4.44
N ALA A 405 22.82 3.48 4.67
CA ALA A 405 22.16 4.70 5.06
C ALA A 405 22.88 5.34 6.27
N ASN A 406 23.06 6.65 6.24
CA ASN A 406 23.67 7.44 7.32
C ASN A 406 22.65 8.06 8.28
N ALA A 407 21.40 7.60 8.24
CA ALA A 407 20.32 8.00 9.12
C ALA A 407 19.24 6.90 9.15
N GLN A 408 18.26 7.09 10.03
CA GLN A 408 17.17 6.15 10.26
C GLN A 408 16.29 5.95 9.01
N THR A 409 15.70 4.75 8.93
CA THR A 409 14.87 4.33 7.79
C THR A 409 13.65 3.56 8.32
N TYR A 410 12.46 3.85 7.80
CA TYR A 410 11.19 3.31 8.29
C TYR A 410 10.21 2.96 7.14
N ASP A 411 9.02 2.48 7.52
CA ASP A 411 7.84 2.32 6.65
C ASP A 411 8.11 1.56 5.33
N ALA A 412 8.80 0.42 5.42
CA ALA A 412 9.08 -0.40 4.25
C ALA A 412 7.82 -1.11 3.73
N LYS A 413 7.58 -1.07 2.42
CA LYS A 413 6.59 -1.90 1.71
C LYS A 413 7.24 -2.63 0.54
N ILE A 414 6.79 -3.84 0.24
CA ILE A 414 7.38 -4.73 -0.79
C ILE A 414 6.35 -5.11 -1.84
N SER A 415 6.75 -5.16 -3.12
CA SER A 415 5.89 -5.62 -4.22
C SER A 415 5.56 -7.12 -4.11
N ASP A 416 4.45 -7.58 -4.69
CA ASP A 416 3.98 -8.98 -4.57
C ASP A 416 4.99 -10.00 -5.07
N ASP A 417 5.72 -9.65 -6.13
CA ASP A 417 6.79 -10.48 -6.68
C ASP A 417 8.07 -10.48 -5.83
N GLY A 418 8.13 -9.63 -4.80
CA GLY A 418 9.23 -9.47 -3.87
C GLY A 418 10.45 -8.81 -4.47
N ARG A 419 10.31 -8.08 -5.59
CA ARG A 419 11.42 -7.47 -6.29
C ARG A 419 11.74 -6.05 -5.83
N TYR A 420 10.72 -5.25 -5.57
CA TYR A 420 10.88 -3.83 -5.28
C TYR A 420 10.47 -3.55 -3.84
N VAL A 421 11.28 -2.80 -3.12
CA VAL A 421 10.97 -2.34 -1.77
C VAL A 421 10.94 -0.83 -1.77
N ALA A 422 9.79 -0.23 -1.47
CA ALA A 422 9.65 1.19 -1.21
C ALA A 422 9.85 1.46 0.28
N PHE A 423 10.52 2.54 0.65
CA PHE A 423 10.79 2.87 2.06
C PHE A 423 11.01 4.37 2.25
N TYR A 424 10.79 4.83 3.48
CA TYR A 424 11.12 6.17 3.94
C TYR A 424 12.54 6.20 4.53
N SER A 425 13.34 7.23 4.25
CA SER A 425 14.65 7.42 4.88
C SER A 425 15.00 8.89 5.04
N GLU A 426 15.68 9.21 6.14
CA GLU A 426 16.29 10.54 6.39
C GLU A 426 17.74 10.61 5.88
N ALA A 427 18.22 9.54 5.24
CA ALA A 427 19.60 9.40 4.84
C ALA A 427 19.92 10.16 3.56
N SER A 428 20.80 11.15 3.66
CA SER A 428 21.29 11.98 2.55
C SER A 428 22.24 11.25 1.59
N ASN A 429 22.62 10.01 1.88
CA ASN A 429 23.67 9.30 1.15
C ASN A 429 23.18 8.11 0.29
N LEU A 430 21.87 7.88 0.19
CA LEU A 430 21.31 6.75 -0.56
C LEU A 430 21.37 6.95 -2.09
N VAL A 431 21.17 8.18 -2.56
CA VAL A 431 21.18 8.53 -3.97
C VAL A 431 21.97 9.83 -4.18
N PRO A 432 22.87 9.92 -5.17
CA PRO A 432 23.54 11.18 -5.49
C PRO A 432 22.54 12.26 -5.87
N GLY A 433 22.71 13.47 -5.33
CA GLY A 433 21.84 14.62 -5.62
C GLY A 433 20.63 14.74 -4.70
N ASP A 434 20.50 13.87 -3.69
CA ASP A 434 19.62 14.09 -2.56
C ASP A 434 20.26 15.11 -1.60
N THR A 435 19.77 16.36 -1.63
CA THR A 435 20.41 17.51 -0.97
C THR A 435 19.43 18.41 -0.24
N ASN A 436 18.18 18.01 -0.08
CA ASN A 436 17.14 18.84 0.53
C ASN A 436 17.17 18.85 2.06
N GLY A 437 17.87 17.89 2.69
CA GLY A 437 17.88 17.73 4.15
C GLY A 437 16.53 17.32 4.73
N ALA A 438 15.64 16.74 3.91
CA ALA A 438 14.33 16.24 4.31
C ALA A 438 14.29 14.71 4.22
N GLY A 439 13.37 14.08 4.95
CA GLY A 439 13.11 12.65 4.80
C GLY A 439 12.37 12.36 3.49
N ASP A 440 12.77 11.29 2.82
CA ASP A 440 12.39 11.01 1.45
C ASP A 440 11.93 9.56 1.23
N VAL A 441 11.21 9.36 0.13
CA VAL A 441 10.76 8.03 -0.30
C VAL A 441 11.68 7.49 -1.39
N PHE A 442 12.19 6.29 -1.15
CA PHE A 442 13.07 5.56 -2.05
C PHE A 442 12.47 4.24 -2.49
N VAL A 443 12.95 3.70 -3.61
CA VAL A 443 12.71 2.32 -4.02
C VAL A 443 14.03 1.61 -4.30
N ARG A 444 14.19 0.43 -3.70
CA ARG A 444 15.26 -0.53 -4.01
C ARG A 444 14.75 -1.62 -4.96
N ASP A 445 15.41 -1.80 -6.10
CA ASP A 445 15.27 -3.01 -6.93
C ASP A 445 16.23 -4.08 -6.38
N LEU A 446 15.69 -5.13 -5.76
CA LEU A 446 16.48 -6.18 -5.10
C LEU A 446 17.24 -7.07 -6.10
N ILE A 447 16.81 -7.13 -7.36
CA ILE A 447 17.51 -7.88 -8.41
C ILE A 447 18.67 -7.05 -8.96
N ARG A 448 18.42 -5.77 -9.29
CA ARG A 448 19.47 -4.89 -9.83
C ARG A 448 20.38 -4.29 -8.78
N ARG A 449 19.99 -4.36 -7.51
CA ARG A 449 20.68 -3.73 -6.38
C ARG A 449 20.86 -2.23 -6.60
N THR A 450 19.78 -1.58 -7.04
CA THR A 450 19.75 -0.13 -7.27
C THR A 450 18.69 0.53 -6.41
N THR A 451 19.03 1.66 -5.79
CA THR A 451 18.17 2.57 -5.04
C THR A 451 17.90 3.82 -5.86
N ARG A 452 16.64 4.25 -5.85
CA ARG A 452 16.15 5.43 -6.59
C ARG A 452 15.32 6.29 -5.66
N LEU A 453 15.55 7.61 -5.69
CA LEU A 453 14.69 8.59 -5.05
C LEU A 453 13.38 8.73 -5.84
N ILE A 454 12.24 8.60 -5.17
CA ILE A 454 10.90 8.56 -5.77
C ILE A 454 10.14 9.86 -5.56
N SER A 455 10.29 10.46 -4.38
CA SER A 455 9.85 11.81 -4.04
C SER A 455 10.74 12.85 -4.75
N VAL A 456 10.57 12.97 -6.06
CA VAL A 456 11.14 14.08 -6.83
C VAL A 456 10.09 14.73 -7.69
N GLY A 457 10.20 16.06 -7.83
CA GLY A 457 9.32 16.85 -8.67
C GLY A 457 9.36 16.45 -10.14
N ARG A 458 8.43 17.01 -10.92
CA ARG A 458 8.49 16.88 -12.39
C ARG A 458 9.81 17.45 -12.91
N ARG A 459 10.31 16.86 -14.00
CA ARG A 459 11.30 17.53 -14.85
C ARG A 459 10.67 18.83 -15.35
N GLY A 460 11.35 19.95 -15.12
CA GLY A 460 10.99 21.25 -15.68
C GLY A 460 10.98 21.24 -17.19
#